data_AF-A0AAD9G9R2-F1
#
_entry.id   AF-A0AAD9G9R2-F1
#
_cell.length_a   1.000
_cell.length_b   1.000
_cell.length_c   1.000
_cell.angle_alpha   90.00
_cell.angle_beta   90.00
_cell.angle_gamma   90.00
#
_symmetry.space_group_name_H-M   'P 1'
#
loop_
_entity.id
_entity.type
_entity.pdbx_description
1 polymer ?
#
loop_
_entity_poly.entity_id
_entity_poly.type
_entity_poly.pdbx_seq_one_letter_code
_entity_poly.pdbx_strand_id
1 'polypeptide(L)'
;MTLLGRVPVSIIIRRKALNYDMSNYTCCQGYMDGIVPCARSGRCGESSCPNCCLCLESFCCNGCAVSATRMMIMDRYRLQPDKWDNRIIRCNNCIQLLSCICSLLSICISELGDLADIMNCIAQCTYATTQGCMTAQVNVELREREQAFAVQDETMDRV
;
A
#
# COMPACT_ATOMS: atom_id res chain seq x y z
N MET A 1 1.80 -21.73 -7.94
CA MET A 1 2.49 -21.31 -6.70
C MET A 1 3.91 -20.87 -7.08
N THR A 2 4.03 -19.66 -7.63
CA THR A 2 5.29 -19.15 -8.22
C THR A 2 5.55 -17.74 -7.69
N LEU A 3 5.56 -17.60 -6.36
CA LEU A 3 5.65 -16.30 -5.66
C LEU A 3 6.98 -16.08 -4.90
N LEU A 4 7.93 -17.02 -4.96
CA LEU A 4 9.18 -16.97 -4.18
C LEU A 4 10.40 -16.40 -4.92
N GLY A 5 10.26 -15.94 -6.17
CA GLY A 5 11.37 -15.42 -6.99
C GLY A 5 11.17 -14.01 -7.56
N ARG A 6 10.01 -13.37 -7.34
CA ARG A 6 9.74 -12.01 -7.82
C ARG A 6 9.55 -11.09 -6.62
N VAL A 7 10.32 -10.01 -6.60
CA VAL A 7 10.22 -8.92 -5.62
C VAL A 7 8.76 -8.46 -5.52
N PRO A 8 8.19 -8.28 -4.31
CA PRO A 8 6.85 -7.75 -4.12
C PRO A 8 6.60 -6.50 -4.98
N VAL A 9 5.45 -6.45 -5.65
CA VAL A 9 5.08 -5.35 -6.54
C VAL A 9 5.08 -3.99 -5.82
N SER A 10 4.75 -3.98 -4.53
CA SER A 10 4.81 -2.79 -3.66
C SER A 10 6.22 -2.19 -3.57
N ILE A 11 7.26 -3.02 -3.51
CA ILE A 11 8.67 -2.56 -3.47
C ILE A 11 9.06 -1.93 -4.80
N ILE A 12 8.66 -2.55 -5.91
CA ILE A 12 8.96 -2.04 -7.26
C ILE A 12 8.28 -0.68 -7.46
N ILE A 13 6.99 -0.58 -7.11
CA ILE A 13 6.23 0.66 -7.26
C ILE A 13 6.76 1.75 -6.32
N ARG A 14 7.12 1.42 -5.08
CA ARG A 14 7.73 2.42 -4.17
C ARG A 14 9.07 2.91 -4.69
N ARG A 15 9.92 2.03 -5.24
CA ARG A 15 11.18 2.43 -5.89
C ARG A 15 10.93 3.37 -7.06
N LYS A 16 9.96 3.07 -7.92
CA LYS A 16 9.52 3.97 -9.00
C LYS A 16 9.01 5.31 -8.46
N ALA A 17 8.16 5.29 -7.44
CA ALA A 17 7.65 6.48 -6.78
C ALA A 17 8.76 7.36 -6.19
N LEU A 18 9.90 6.78 -5.81
CA LEU A 18 11.08 7.50 -5.32
C LEU A 18 12.08 7.87 -6.44
N ASN A 19 11.73 7.71 -7.73
CA ASN A 19 12.63 7.88 -8.87
C ASN A 19 13.92 7.05 -8.74
N TYR A 20 13.82 5.86 -8.11
CA TYR A 20 14.92 4.96 -7.79
C TYR A 20 15.99 5.53 -6.85
N ASP A 21 15.80 6.72 -6.29
CA ASP A 21 16.67 7.31 -5.29
C ASP A 21 16.21 6.95 -3.87
N MET A 22 16.91 5.96 -3.29
CA MET A 22 16.61 5.45 -1.95
C MET A 22 17.06 6.38 -0.81
N SER A 23 17.78 7.48 -1.09
CA SER A 23 18.09 8.49 -0.07
C SER A 23 16.84 9.24 0.40
N ASN A 24 15.82 9.32 -0.46
CA ASN A 24 14.51 9.91 -0.17
C ASN A 24 13.54 8.92 0.50
N TYR A 25 13.98 7.69 0.78
CA TYR A 25 13.14 6.69 1.42
C TYR A 25 12.98 6.99 2.90
N THR A 26 11.73 6.89 3.36
CA THR A 26 11.35 6.95 4.76
C THR A 26 10.24 5.93 4.98
N CYS A 27 10.23 5.24 6.11
CA CYS A 27 9.29 4.17 6.44
C CYS A 27 7.85 4.70 6.37
N CYS A 28 7.02 4.07 5.54
CA CYS A 28 5.66 4.52 5.22
C CYS A 28 5.57 6.01 4.81
N GLN A 29 6.69 6.59 4.36
CA GLN A 29 6.88 8.00 4.07
C GLN A 29 6.39 8.98 5.17
N GLY A 30 6.36 8.53 6.44
CA GLY A 30 5.84 9.32 7.56
C GLY A 30 4.31 9.46 7.62
N TYR A 31 3.56 8.95 6.62
CA TYR A 31 2.09 9.02 6.63
C TYR A 31 1.42 8.19 7.72
N MET A 32 2.16 7.25 8.32
CA MET A 32 1.66 6.34 9.35
C MET A 32 2.15 6.70 10.76
N ASP A 33 2.89 7.81 10.89
CA ASP A 33 3.42 8.26 12.17
C ASP A 33 2.29 8.63 13.13
N GLY A 34 2.29 8.00 14.31
CA GLY A 34 1.27 8.22 15.35
C GLY A 34 -0.03 7.45 15.14
N ILE A 35 -0.24 6.82 13.97
CA ILE A 35 -1.35 5.90 13.73
C ILE A 35 -0.98 4.48 14.16
N VAL A 36 0.24 4.05 13.82
CA VAL A 36 0.76 2.73 14.16
C VAL A 36 1.71 2.88 15.36
N PRO A 37 1.40 2.29 16.54
CA PRO A 37 2.18 2.49 17.77
C PRO A 37 3.64 2.02 17.67
N CYS A 38 3.96 1.19 16.69
CA CYS A 38 5.28 0.59 16.48
C CYS A 38 6.05 1.16 15.27
N ALA A 39 5.48 2.05 14.47
CA ALA A 39 6.14 2.62 13.29
C ALA A 39 6.27 4.14 13.44
N ARG A 40 7.51 4.61 13.59
CA ARG A 40 7.83 6.04 13.52
C ARG A 40 8.92 6.24 12.51
N SER A 41 8.63 7.05 11.51
CA SER A 41 9.59 7.49 10.52
C SER A 41 10.85 8.09 11.19
N GLY A 42 12.00 7.88 10.60
CA GLY A 42 13.31 8.31 11.09
C GLY A 42 13.94 7.40 12.15
N ARG A 43 13.22 6.38 12.67
CA ARG A 43 13.72 5.51 13.76
C ARG A 43 13.86 4.03 13.40
N CYS A 44 13.48 3.63 12.19
CA CYS A 44 13.48 2.23 11.75
C CYS A 44 14.80 1.76 11.12
N GLY A 45 15.90 2.52 11.24
CA GLY A 45 17.19 2.19 10.60
C GLY A 45 17.25 2.47 9.09
N GLU A 46 16.27 3.22 8.59
CA GLU A 46 16.09 3.58 7.17
C GLU A 46 17.23 4.42 6.59
N SER A 47 17.93 5.21 7.42
CA SER A 47 19.13 5.95 7.01
C SER A 47 20.32 5.04 6.72
N SER A 48 20.40 3.88 7.36
CA SER A 48 21.51 2.94 7.23
C SER A 48 21.25 1.90 6.14
N CYS A 49 20.03 1.36 6.07
CA CYS A 49 19.65 0.29 5.14
C CYS A 49 18.23 0.47 4.57
N PRO A 50 17.98 1.48 3.72
CA PRO A 50 16.64 1.82 3.23
C PRO A 50 15.98 0.68 2.43
N ASN A 51 16.78 -0.13 1.72
CA ASN A 51 16.28 -1.29 0.97
C ASN A 51 15.75 -2.40 1.87
N CYS A 52 16.42 -2.68 2.99
CA CYS A 52 15.97 -3.69 3.94
C CYS A 52 14.69 -3.23 4.65
N CYS A 53 14.64 -1.96 5.05
CA CYS A 53 13.44 -1.34 5.62
C CYS A 53 12.26 -1.41 4.65
N LEU A 54 12.46 -1.09 3.36
CA LEU A 54 11.42 -1.18 2.34
C LEU A 54 10.91 -2.62 2.12
N CYS A 55 11.81 -3.61 2.17
CA CYS A 55 11.43 -5.02 2.15
C CYS A 55 10.55 -5.36 3.37
N LEU A 56 11.01 -5.04 4.59
CA LEU A 56 10.27 -5.29 5.81
C LEU A 56 8.91 -4.59 5.83
N GLU A 57 8.83 -3.33 5.40
CA GLU A 57 7.59 -2.58 5.26
C GLU A 57 6.61 -3.33 4.33
N SER A 58 7.08 -3.80 3.19
CA SER A 58 6.26 -4.49 2.20
C SER A 58 5.80 -5.89 2.63
N PHE A 59 6.61 -6.62 3.41
CA PHE A 59 6.27 -7.96 3.90
C PHE A 59 5.43 -7.93 5.18
N CYS A 60 5.79 -7.09 6.15
CA CYS A 60 5.16 -7.07 7.47
C CYS A 60 3.96 -6.11 7.58
N CYS A 61 3.91 -5.05 6.76
CA CYS A 61 2.86 -4.01 6.82
C CYS A 61 2.39 -3.65 5.41
N ASN A 62 2.05 -4.66 4.60
CA ASN A 62 1.79 -4.46 3.17
C ASN A 62 0.76 -3.36 2.88
N GLY A 63 -0.37 -3.32 3.60
CA GLY A 63 -1.36 -2.27 3.37
C GLY A 63 -0.92 -0.89 3.83
N CYS A 64 -0.02 -0.79 4.81
CA CYS A 64 0.63 0.45 5.20
C CYS A 64 1.53 0.93 4.06
N ALA A 65 2.32 0.00 3.50
CA ALA A 65 3.23 0.25 2.39
C ALA A 65 2.49 0.74 1.14
N VAL A 66 1.43 0.05 0.74
CA VAL A 66 0.61 0.41 -0.44
C VAL A 66 -0.10 1.74 -0.20
N SER A 67 -0.75 1.92 0.96
CA SER A 67 -1.45 3.17 1.31
C SER A 67 -0.50 4.37 1.32
N ALA A 68 0.65 4.25 1.98
CA ALA A 68 1.66 5.30 2.03
C ALA A 68 2.21 5.65 0.64
N THR A 69 2.42 4.65 -0.22
CA THR A 69 2.86 4.88 -1.60
C THR A 69 1.79 5.65 -2.39
N ARG A 70 0.52 5.26 -2.26
CA ARG A 70 -0.60 5.95 -2.90
C ARG A 70 -0.71 7.39 -2.40
N MET A 71 -0.65 7.62 -1.09
CA MET A 71 -0.70 8.96 -0.50
C MET A 71 0.46 9.85 -0.96
N MET A 72 1.70 9.31 -0.98
CA MET A 72 2.87 10.02 -1.50
C MET A 72 2.65 10.52 -2.94
N ILE A 73 2.14 9.65 -3.82
CA ILE A 73 1.90 10.00 -5.22
C ILE A 73 0.76 11.00 -5.35
N MET A 74 -0.31 10.82 -4.57
CA MET A 74 -1.42 11.77 -4.55
C MET A 74 -0.98 13.16 -4.08
N ASP A 75 -0.17 13.26 -3.03
CA ASP A 75 0.32 14.54 -2.52
C ASP A 75 1.33 15.19 -3.48
N ARG A 76 2.29 14.40 -3.98
CA ARG A 76 3.32 14.89 -4.91
C ARG A 76 2.70 15.50 -6.16
N TYR A 77 1.62 14.92 -6.64
CA TYR A 77 0.98 15.32 -7.88
C TYR A 77 -0.37 16.01 -7.71
N ARG A 78 -0.75 16.33 -6.47
CA ARG A 78 -2.03 16.94 -6.09
C ARG A 78 -3.25 16.23 -6.70
N LEU A 79 -3.20 14.90 -6.74
CA LEU A 79 -4.31 14.06 -7.20
C LEU A 79 -5.33 13.89 -6.08
N GLN A 80 -6.60 13.85 -6.45
CA GLN A 80 -7.70 13.57 -5.54
C GLN A 80 -8.15 12.12 -5.69
N PRO A 81 -8.60 11.46 -4.61
CA PRO A 81 -9.13 10.11 -4.71
C PRO A 81 -10.47 10.15 -5.43
N ASP A 82 -10.67 9.21 -6.36
CA ASP A 82 -11.92 9.13 -7.10
C ASP A 82 -13.09 8.74 -6.18
N LYS A 83 -14.31 9.09 -6.62
CA LYS A 83 -15.54 8.70 -5.92
C LYS A 83 -15.64 7.17 -5.76
N TRP A 84 -15.09 6.42 -6.71
CA TRP A 84 -15.06 4.95 -6.68
C TRP A 84 -14.03 4.40 -5.70
N ASP A 85 -12.83 5.00 -5.62
CA ASP A 85 -11.82 4.64 -4.61
C ASP A 85 -12.39 4.78 -3.19
N ASN A 86 -13.06 5.89 -2.92
CA ASN A 86 -13.69 6.14 -1.62
C ASN A 86 -14.82 5.14 -1.31
N ARG A 87 -15.50 4.60 -2.32
CA ARG A 87 -16.52 3.55 -2.11
C ARG A 87 -15.88 2.22 -1.79
N ILE A 88 -14.83 1.83 -2.52
CA ILE A 88 -14.10 0.58 -2.31
C ILE A 88 -13.43 0.57 -0.93
N ILE A 89 -12.70 1.63 -0.57
CA ILE A 89 -12.02 1.73 0.73
C ILE A 89 -13.03 1.65 1.88
N ARG A 90 -14.19 2.33 1.78
CA ARG A 90 -15.25 2.23 2.80
C ARG A 90 -15.85 0.83 2.87
N CYS A 91 -16.13 0.20 1.73
CA CYS A 91 -16.62 -1.18 1.69
C CYS A 91 -15.65 -2.14 2.38
N ASN A 92 -14.36 -2.04 2.05
CA ASN A 92 -13.31 -2.83 2.70
C ASN A 92 -13.29 -2.60 4.21
N ASN A 93 -13.30 -1.34 4.67
CA ASN A 93 -13.30 -1.04 6.11
C ASN A 93 -14.56 -1.58 6.83
N CYS A 94 -15.73 -1.52 6.18
CA CYS A 94 -16.96 -2.12 6.74
C CYS A 94 -16.83 -3.64 6.91
N ILE A 95 -16.25 -4.33 5.92
CA ILE A 95 -16.05 -5.78 5.97
C ILE A 95 -14.99 -6.15 7.03
N GLN A 96 -13.89 -5.40 7.13
CA GLN A 96 -12.88 -5.60 8.19
C GLN A 96 -13.49 -5.42 9.59
N LEU A 97 -14.31 -4.38 9.78
CA LEU A 97 -15.00 -4.14 11.04
C LEU A 97 -15.98 -5.26 11.37
N LEU A 98 -16.75 -5.73 10.39
CA LEU A 98 -17.69 -6.83 10.57
C LEU A 98 -16.97 -8.13 10.95
N SER A 99 -15.85 -8.45 10.28
CA SER A 99 -15.02 -9.60 10.64
C SER A 99 -14.48 -9.49 12.06
N CYS A 100 -13.99 -8.31 12.46
CA CYS A 100 -13.53 -8.06 13.82
C CYS A 100 -14.65 -8.28 14.87
N ILE A 101 -15.86 -7.77 14.60
CA ILE A 101 -17.02 -7.99 15.48
C ILE A 101 -17.36 -9.48 15.56
N CYS A 102 -17.38 -10.21 14.45
CA CYS A 102 -17.63 -11.65 14.44
C CYS A 102 -16.58 -12.42 15.26
N SER A 103 -15.29 -12.07 15.12
CA SER A 103 -14.22 -12.67 15.92
C SER A 103 -14.37 -12.40 17.42
N LEU A 104 -14.76 -11.17 17.81
CA LEU A 104 -15.02 -10.84 19.20
C LEU A 104 -16.24 -11.59 19.75
N LEU A 105 -17.32 -11.71 18.96
CA LEU A 105 -18.51 -12.46 19.35
C LEU A 105 -18.25 -13.96 19.48
N SER A 106 -17.38 -14.52 18.64
CA SER A 106 -17.00 -15.94 18.71
C SER A 106 -16.29 -16.29 20.03
N ILE A 107 -15.60 -15.34 20.66
CA ILE A 107 -15.02 -15.52 22.01
C ILE A 107 -16.12 -15.70 23.05
N CYS A 108 -17.25 -15.01 22.91
CA CYS A 108 -18.39 -15.08 23.84
C CYS A 108 -19.35 -16.25 23.55
N ILE A 109 -19.48 -16.65 22.28
CA ILE A 109 -20.41 -17.69 21.81
C ILE A 109 -19.67 -18.64 20.87
N SER A 110 -19.29 -19.83 21.37
CA SER A 110 -18.48 -20.78 20.60
C SER A 110 -19.15 -21.28 19.30
N GLU A 111 -20.49 -21.32 19.25
CA GLU A 111 -21.27 -21.70 18.05
C GLU A 111 -21.08 -20.72 16.86
N LEU A 112 -20.52 -19.52 17.09
CA LEU A 112 -20.26 -18.55 16.03
C LEU A 112 -18.84 -18.67 15.43
N GLY A 113 -18.05 -19.67 15.83
CA GLY A 113 -16.68 -19.88 15.34
C GLY A 113 -16.58 -19.95 13.82
N ASP A 114 -17.36 -20.84 13.19
CA ASP A 114 -17.35 -21.03 11.73
C ASP A 114 -17.74 -19.76 10.98
N LEU A 115 -18.70 -18.98 11.52
CA LEU A 115 -19.10 -17.70 10.95
C LEU A 115 -17.96 -16.67 11.01
N ALA A 116 -17.23 -16.62 12.13
CA ALA A 116 -16.09 -15.72 12.29
C ALA A 116 -14.95 -16.06 11.31
N ASP A 117 -14.68 -17.35 11.09
CA ASP A 117 -13.66 -17.80 10.14
C ASP A 117 -14.05 -17.49 8.68
N ILE A 118 -15.30 -17.74 8.30
CA ILE A 118 -15.82 -17.37 6.97
C ILE A 118 -15.73 -15.86 6.78
N MET A 119 -16.15 -15.06 7.77
CA MET A 119 -16.07 -13.61 7.67
C MET A 119 -14.64 -13.10 7.60
N ASN A 120 -13.70 -13.72 8.34
CA ASN A 120 -12.28 -13.41 8.23
C ASN A 120 -11.74 -13.74 6.84
N CYS A 121 -12.12 -14.89 6.25
CA CYS A 121 -11.73 -15.23 4.88
C CYS A 121 -12.23 -14.19 3.86
N ILE A 122 -13.51 -13.77 3.97
CA ILE A 122 -14.10 -12.72 3.12
C ILE A 122 -13.35 -11.38 3.30
N ALA A 123 -13.04 -11.03 4.55
CA ALA A 123 -12.23 -9.86 4.90
C ALA A 123 -10.85 -9.89 4.23
N GLN A 124 -10.10 -10.99 4.35
CA GLN A 124 -8.77 -11.11 3.72
C GLN A 124 -8.85 -11.04 2.19
N CYS A 125 -9.84 -11.67 1.56
CA CYS A 125 -10.04 -11.60 0.11
C CYS A 125 -10.37 -10.18 -0.36
N THR A 126 -11.25 -9.49 0.36
CA THR A 126 -11.64 -8.11 0.05
C THR A 126 -10.46 -7.16 0.22
N TYR A 127 -9.68 -7.35 1.29
CA TYR A 127 -8.48 -6.59 1.58
C TYR A 127 -7.43 -6.76 0.48
N ALA A 128 -7.08 -8.00 0.13
CA ALA A 128 -6.12 -8.29 -0.93
C ALA A 128 -6.54 -7.68 -2.28
N THR A 129 -7.83 -7.78 -2.62
CA THR A 129 -8.38 -7.19 -3.85
C THR A 129 -8.28 -5.67 -3.83
N THR A 130 -8.64 -5.03 -2.72
CA THR A 130 -8.57 -3.58 -2.54
C THR A 130 -7.13 -3.07 -2.64
N GLN A 131 -6.17 -3.77 -2.01
CA GLN A 131 -4.74 -3.47 -2.12
C GLN A 131 -4.24 -3.62 -3.57
N GLY A 132 -4.70 -4.65 -4.28
CA GLY A 132 -4.40 -4.86 -5.69
C GLY A 132 -4.87 -3.70 -6.56
N CYS A 133 -6.11 -3.23 -6.38
CA CYS A 133 -6.66 -2.08 -7.11
C CYS A 133 -5.86 -0.79 -6.86
N MET A 134 -5.58 -0.46 -5.61
CA MET A 134 -4.79 0.75 -5.26
C MET A 134 -3.39 0.68 -5.86
N THR A 135 -2.76 -0.50 -5.80
CA THR A 135 -1.43 -0.73 -6.37
C THR A 135 -1.43 -0.57 -7.89
N ALA A 136 -2.45 -1.13 -8.56
CA ALA A 136 -2.60 -1.02 -10.01
C ALA A 136 -2.81 0.43 -10.46
N GLN A 137 -3.68 1.18 -9.77
CA GLN A 137 -3.91 2.60 -10.03
C GLN A 137 -2.60 3.40 -9.98
N VAL A 138 -1.86 3.29 -8.86
CA VAL A 138 -0.59 4.01 -8.68
C VAL A 138 0.43 3.63 -9.76
N ASN A 139 0.48 2.35 -10.15
CA ASN A 139 1.40 1.91 -11.20
C ASN A 139 1.04 2.49 -12.58
N VAL A 140 -0.25 2.61 -12.91
CA VAL A 140 -0.68 3.27 -14.15
C VAL A 140 -0.32 4.75 -14.12
N GLU A 141 -0.63 5.45 -13.04
CA GLU A 141 -0.29 6.88 -12.86
C GLU A 141 1.22 7.16 -12.99
N LEU A 142 2.05 6.30 -12.39
CA LEU A 142 3.50 6.41 -12.52
C LEU A 142 3.96 6.16 -13.96
N ARG A 143 3.41 5.16 -14.65
CA ARG A 143 3.78 4.83 -16.03
C ARG A 143 3.42 5.94 -17.03
N GLU A 144 2.22 6.49 -16.92
CA GLU A 144 1.77 7.62 -17.76
C GLU A 144 2.72 8.81 -17.63
N ARG A 145 3.19 9.07 -16.40
CA ARG A 145 4.12 10.17 -16.11
C ARG A 145 5.53 9.87 -16.61
N GLU A 146 6.05 8.67 -16.39
CA GLU A 146 7.34 8.23 -16.96
C GLU A 146 7.35 8.43 -18.48
N GLN A 147 6.25 8.10 -19.17
CA GLN A 147 6.10 8.32 -20.61
C GLN A 147 6.07 9.80 -20.98
N ALA A 148 5.33 10.63 -20.24
CA ALA A 148 5.27 12.08 -20.48
C ALA A 148 6.64 12.75 -20.35
N PHE A 149 7.44 12.37 -19.34
CA PHE A 149 8.80 12.89 -19.17
C PHE A 149 9.75 12.44 -20.28
N ALA A 150 9.67 11.17 -20.72
CA ALA A 150 10.49 10.66 -21.82
C ALA A 150 10.23 11.41 -23.15
N VAL A 151 8.96 11.70 -23.45
CA VAL A 151 8.59 12.48 -24.65
C VAL A 151 9.11 13.92 -24.57
N GLN A 152 9.10 14.52 -23.38
CA GLN A 152 9.60 15.88 -23.19
C GLN A 152 11.12 15.96 -23.39
N ASP A 153 11.87 14.99 -22.87
CA ASP A 153 13.33 14.87 -23.05
C ASP A 153 13.68 14.71 -24.55
N GLU A 154 12.99 13.80 -25.25
CA GLU A 154 13.16 13.62 -26.70
C GLU A 154 12.82 14.88 -27.53
N THR A 155 11.89 15.70 -27.05
CA THR A 155 11.53 16.96 -27.73
C THR A 155 12.59 18.03 -27.49
N MET A 156 13.17 18.08 -26.29
CA MET A 156 14.19 19.06 -25.93
C MET A 156 15.52 18.79 -26.63
N ASP A 157 15.88 17.51 -26.84
CA ASP A 157 17.08 17.10 -27.59
C ASP A 157 16.99 17.37 -29.11
N ARG A 158 15.78 17.63 -29.65
CA ARG A 158 15.57 17.93 -31.08
C ARG A 158 15.57 19.42 -31.41
N VAL A 159 15.74 20.31 -30.42
CA VAL A 159 15.78 21.77 -30.57
C VAL A 159 17.20 22.28 -30.37
#